data_AF-A0A6N4WGT3-F1
#
_entry.id   AF-A0A6N4WGT3-F1
#
_cell.length_a   1.000
_cell.length_b   1.000
_cell.length_c   1.000
_cell.angle_alpha   90.00
_cell.angle_beta   90.00
_cell.angle_gamma   90.00
#
_symmetry.space_group_name_H-M   'P 1'
#
loop_
_entity.id
_entity.type
_entity.pdbx_description
1 polymer ?
#
loop_
_entity_poly.entity_id
_entity_poly.type
_entity_poly.pdbx_seq_one_letter_code
_entity_poly.pdbx_strand_id
1 'polypeptide(L)'
;MTDPHTTATFIFAKLQRDAKFRKKYPWLHNTVVCVEWDYMAEVVNDRMAQHFPDGGSIACYYPREHRMAFVQAVPKDTLRARPNQAADDTLDLKAPQTTVGMVIDWMASQDGSSAVEVGDISTKELEEQFSRL
;
A
#
# COMPACT_ATOMS: atom_id res chain seq x y z
N MET A 1 -14.83 16.42 -9.77
CA MET A 1 -13.92 15.84 -8.76
C MET A 1 -13.39 14.54 -9.36
N THR A 2 -12.09 14.44 -9.60
CA THR A 2 -11.49 13.23 -10.20
C THR A 2 -11.55 12.10 -9.19
N ASP A 3 -11.97 10.92 -9.64
CA ASP A 3 -12.02 9.72 -8.82
C ASP A 3 -10.62 9.40 -8.23
N PRO A 4 -10.47 9.28 -6.89
CA PRO A 4 -9.18 9.06 -6.26
C PRO A 4 -8.49 7.75 -6.66
N HIS A 5 -9.24 6.69 -6.95
CA HIS A 5 -8.68 5.43 -7.44
C HIS A 5 -8.12 5.56 -8.85
N THR A 6 -8.80 6.33 -9.70
CA THR A 6 -8.31 6.71 -11.03
C THR A 6 -6.99 7.47 -10.92
N THR A 7 -6.92 8.49 -10.07
CA THR A 7 -5.69 9.25 -9.80
C THR A 7 -4.57 8.34 -9.30
N ALA A 8 -4.84 7.47 -8.32
CA ALA A 8 -3.87 6.51 -7.79
C ALA A 8 -3.30 5.60 -8.88
N THR A 9 -4.17 5.05 -9.72
CA THR A 9 -3.79 4.16 -10.83
C THR A 9 -2.85 4.85 -11.81
N PHE A 10 -3.17 6.09 -12.19
CA PHE A 10 -2.36 6.86 -13.13
C PHE A 10 -1.01 7.27 -12.54
N ILE A 11 -0.99 7.74 -11.29
CA ILE A 11 0.25 8.05 -10.57
C ILE A 11 1.16 6.82 -10.57
N PHE A 12 0.64 5.67 -10.15
CA PHE A 12 1.43 4.45 -10.09
C PHE A 12 1.93 4.00 -11.47
N ALA A 13 1.07 4.07 -12.49
CA ALA A 13 1.46 3.75 -13.87
C ALA A 13 2.56 4.68 -14.40
N LYS A 14 2.55 5.97 -14.03
CA LYS A 14 3.62 6.93 -14.37
C LYS A 14 4.92 6.60 -13.64
N LEU A 15 4.86 6.33 -12.34
CA LEU A 15 6.02 5.92 -11.54
C LEU A 15 6.65 4.65 -12.10
N GLN A 16 5.85 3.64 -12.43
CA GLN A 16 6.33 2.38 -13.01
C GLN A 16 7.04 2.55 -14.35
N ARG A 17 6.81 3.65 -15.09
CA ARG A 17 7.56 3.94 -16.34
C ARG A 17 8.95 4.52 -16.06
N ASP A 18 9.20 5.12 -14.91
CA ASP A 18 10.51 5.63 -14.53
C ASP A 18 11.47 4.48 -14.14
N ALA A 19 12.60 4.41 -14.83
CA ALA A 19 13.64 3.43 -14.56
C ALA A 19 14.29 3.62 -13.18
N LYS A 20 14.39 4.85 -12.67
CA LYS A 20 14.92 5.12 -11.33
C LYS A 20 14.00 4.56 -10.26
N PHE A 21 12.70 4.74 -10.43
CA PHE A 21 11.68 4.19 -9.53
C PHE A 21 11.77 2.66 -9.47
N ARG A 22 11.79 1.97 -10.62
CA ARG A 22 11.91 0.50 -10.67
C ARG A 22 13.21 -0.02 -10.05
N LYS A 23 14.31 0.73 -10.15
CA LYS A 23 15.58 0.39 -9.49
C LYS A 23 15.54 0.62 -7.97
N LYS A 24 14.81 1.64 -7.51
CA LYS A 24 14.65 1.95 -6.08
C LYS A 24 13.77 0.92 -5.38
N TYR A 25 12.74 0.43 -6.06
CA TYR A 25 11.77 -0.52 -5.50
C TYR A 25 11.64 -1.78 -6.39
N PRO A 26 12.69 -2.61 -6.50
CA PRO A 26 12.67 -3.79 -7.37
C PRO A 26 11.68 -4.87 -6.91
N TRP A 27 11.27 -4.84 -5.64
CA TRP A 27 10.28 -5.71 -5.02
C TRP A 27 8.82 -5.31 -5.33
N LEU A 28 8.58 -4.14 -5.95
CA LEU A 28 7.25 -3.71 -6.37
C LEU A 28 6.81 -4.42 -7.66
N HIS A 29 6.36 -5.66 -7.49
CA HIS A 29 5.67 -6.45 -8.50
C HIS A 29 4.34 -6.95 -7.96
N ASN A 30 3.46 -7.43 -8.86
CA ASN A 30 2.15 -7.97 -8.48
C ASN A 30 1.40 -7.00 -7.57
N THR A 31 1.31 -5.74 -8.00
CA THR A 31 0.91 -4.63 -7.13
C THR A 31 -0.58 -4.34 -7.25
N VAL A 32 -1.29 -4.33 -6.12
CA VAL A 32 -2.65 -3.76 -6.02
C VAL A 32 -2.52 -2.28 -5.72
N VAL A 33 -3.18 -1.44 -6.53
CA VAL A 33 -3.28 0.00 -6.29
C VAL A 33 -4.57 0.29 -5.54
N CYS A 34 -4.48 1.06 -4.46
CA CYS A 34 -5.60 1.45 -3.61
C CYS A 34 -5.43 2.87 -3.08
N VAL A 35 -6.42 3.33 -2.31
CA VAL A 35 -6.39 4.62 -1.60
C VAL A 35 -6.48 4.37 -0.09
N GLU A 36 -6.04 5.35 0.71
CA GLU A 36 -5.86 5.22 2.17
C GLU A 36 -7.13 4.77 2.93
N TRP A 37 -8.31 5.06 2.40
CA TRP A 37 -9.60 4.72 3.01
C TRP A 37 -10.21 3.42 2.46
N ASP A 38 -9.55 2.72 1.52
CA ASP A 38 -9.97 1.37 1.15
C ASP A 38 -9.83 0.44 2.36
N TYR A 39 -10.77 -0.50 2.51
CA TYR A 39 -10.70 -1.49 3.58
C TYR A 39 -9.61 -2.53 3.29
N MET A 40 -8.78 -2.79 4.30
CA MET A 40 -7.68 -3.75 4.18
C MET A 40 -8.18 -5.16 3.82
N ALA A 41 -9.32 -5.55 4.40
CA ALA A 41 -9.92 -6.85 4.14
C ALA A 41 -10.31 -7.02 2.67
N GLU A 42 -10.88 -5.99 2.01
CA GLU A 42 -11.25 -6.05 0.59
C GLU A 42 -10.00 -6.05 -0.30
N VAL A 43 -9.01 -5.22 0.02
CA VAL A 43 -7.76 -5.14 -0.75
C VAL A 43 -7.01 -6.47 -0.71
N VAL A 44 -6.92 -7.11 0.45
CA VAL A 44 -6.17 -8.38 0.60
C VAL A 44 -7.00 -9.60 0.22
N ASN A 45 -8.22 -9.74 0.75
CA ASN A 45 -8.98 -10.98 0.59
C ASN A 45 -9.68 -11.07 -0.77
N ASP A 46 -9.96 -9.94 -1.41
CA ASP A 46 -10.62 -9.93 -2.71
C ASP A 46 -9.58 -9.62 -3.79
N ARG A 47 -9.03 -8.40 -3.82
CA ARG A 47 -8.20 -7.95 -4.95
C ARG A 47 -6.86 -8.68 -5.03
N MET A 48 -6.10 -8.72 -3.93
CA MET A 48 -4.81 -9.41 -3.89
C MET A 48 -4.98 -10.92 -4.07
N ALA A 49 -5.88 -11.56 -3.31
CA ALA A 49 -6.07 -13.00 -3.41
C ALA A 49 -6.57 -13.46 -4.79
N GLN A 50 -7.39 -12.65 -5.48
CA GLN A 50 -7.89 -12.96 -6.80
C GLN A 50 -6.83 -12.81 -7.90
N HIS A 51 -6.01 -11.75 -7.84
CA HIS A 51 -5.06 -11.43 -8.92
C HIS A 51 -3.64 -11.93 -8.67
N PHE A 52 -3.23 -12.02 -7.41
CA PHE A 52 -1.88 -12.34 -6.96
C PHE A 52 -1.94 -13.33 -5.78
N PRO A 53 -2.41 -14.58 -6.02
CA PRO A 53 -2.62 -15.56 -4.96
C PRO A 53 -1.33 -15.93 -4.22
N ASP A 54 -0.19 -15.84 -4.89
CA ASP A 54 1.16 -16.09 -4.33
C ASP A 54 1.74 -14.88 -3.60
N GLY A 55 0.95 -13.82 -3.43
CA GLY A 55 1.37 -12.57 -2.80
C GLY A 55 1.90 -11.53 -3.79
N GLY A 56 2.12 -10.32 -3.26
CA GLY A 56 2.46 -9.18 -4.07
C GLY A 56 2.77 -7.94 -3.23
N SER A 57 2.41 -6.78 -3.77
CA SER A 57 2.63 -5.50 -3.10
C SER A 57 1.40 -4.62 -3.14
N ILE A 58 1.31 -3.66 -2.23
CA ILE A 58 0.26 -2.66 -2.23
C ILE A 58 0.91 -1.30 -2.50
N ALA A 59 0.33 -0.54 -3.43
CA ALA A 59 0.60 0.86 -3.64
C ALA A 59 -0.62 1.67 -3.19
N CYS A 60 -0.50 2.35 -2.05
CA CYS A 60 -1.57 3.09 -1.42
C CYS A 60 -1.38 4.59 -1.62
N TYR A 61 -2.36 5.23 -2.25
CA TYR A 61 -2.40 6.67 -2.44
C TYR A 61 -3.06 7.37 -1.24
N TYR A 62 -2.44 8.44 -0.75
CA TYR A 62 -2.95 9.33 0.30
C TYR A 62 -3.24 10.70 -0.32
N PRO A 63 -4.49 10.97 -0.75
CA PRO A 63 -4.80 12.15 -1.53
C PRO A 63 -4.62 13.45 -0.75
N ARG A 64 -4.83 13.42 0.57
CA ARG A 64 -4.67 14.60 1.44
C ARG A 64 -3.21 14.99 1.66
N GLU A 65 -2.33 14.00 1.66
CA GLU A 65 -0.90 14.18 1.93
C GLU A 65 -0.08 14.31 0.64
N HIS A 66 -0.69 14.05 -0.52
CA HIS A 66 0.00 13.99 -1.81
C HIS A 66 1.20 13.05 -1.77
N ARG A 67 0.96 11.84 -1.25
CA ARG A 67 1.95 10.75 -1.21
C ARG A 67 1.39 9.43 -1.71
N MET A 68 2.28 8.58 -2.20
CA MET A 68 2.02 7.17 -2.45
C MET A 68 2.96 6.34 -1.59
N ALA A 69 2.39 5.46 -0.78
CA ALA A 69 3.10 4.51 0.05
C ALA A 69 3.09 3.12 -0.59
N PHE A 70 4.13 2.35 -0.31
CA PHE A 70 4.38 1.04 -0.86
C PHE A 70 4.63 0.08 0.29
N VAL A 71 3.94 -1.06 0.29
CA VAL A 71 4.18 -2.12 1.27
C VAL A 71 4.19 -3.47 0.58
N GLN A 72 5.10 -4.35 1.00
CA GLN A 72 5.08 -5.74 0.56
C GLN A 72 3.94 -6.49 1.26
N ALA A 73 3.00 -7.02 0.48
CA ALA A 73 1.88 -7.82 0.95
C ALA A 73 2.24 -9.30 0.80
N VAL A 74 2.82 -9.84 1.87
CA VAL A 74 3.19 -11.27 1.96
C VAL A 74 1.90 -12.12 2.02
N PRO A 75 1.86 -13.37 1.49
CA PRO A 75 0.63 -14.16 1.38
C PRO A 75 -0.13 -14.34 2.69
N LYS A 76 -1.39 -14.78 2.56
CA LYS A 76 -2.42 -14.95 3.61
C LYS A 76 -1.93 -15.62 4.92
N ASP A 77 -0.85 -16.42 4.87
CA ASP A 77 -0.27 -17.12 6.02
C ASP A 77 0.84 -16.38 6.78
N THR A 78 1.41 -15.32 6.21
CA THR A 78 2.51 -14.53 6.82
C THR A 78 2.03 -13.36 7.67
N LEU A 79 0.76 -12.95 7.54
CA LEU A 79 0.11 -12.00 8.47
C LEU A 79 -0.48 -12.72 9.70
N ARG A 80 0.01 -13.92 10.04
CA ARG A 80 -0.16 -14.44 11.39
C ARG A 80 0.74 -13.59 12.28
N ALA A 81 0.11 -12.72 13.08
CA ALA A 81 0.76 -12.02 14.19
C ALA A 81 1.81 -12.95 14.83
N ARG A 82 3.06 -12.48 14.96
CA ARG A 82 4.09 -13.21 15.70
C ARG A 82 3.46 -13.70 17.00
N PRO A 83 3.46 -15.00 17.31
CA PRO A 83 2.78 -15.51 18.50
C PRO A 83 3.53 -15.18 19.81
N ASN A 84 4.40 -14.15 19.83
CA ASN A 84 5.30 -13.93 20.95
C ASN A 84 5.70 -12.47 21.23
N GLN A 85 4.87 -11.49 20.86
CA GLN A 85 5.01 -10.13 21.40
C GLN A 85 3.75 -9.77 22.18
N ALA A 86 3.99 -9.26 23.39
CA ALA A 86 3.02 -9.06 24.45
C ALA A 86 1.76 -8.32 23.97
N ALA A 87 0.62 -8.73 24.52
CA ALA A 87 -0.65 -8.07 24.39
C ALA A 87 -0.54 -6.61 24.83
N ASP A 88 -0.66 -5.67 23.88
CA ASP A 88 -1.50 -4.46 24.05
C ASP A 88 -1.72 -3.64 22.75
N ASP A 89 -0.92 -3.79 21.68
CA ASP A 89 -1.03 -2.92 20.47
C ASP A 89 -1.06 -3.66 19.11
N THR A 90 -1.66 -4.84 19.04
CA THR A 90 -1.86 -5.55 17.76
C THR A 90 -3.04 -4.98 16.99
N LEU A 91 -2.75 -4.28 15.88
CA LEU A 91 -3.78 -3.87 14.92
C LEU A 91 -4.45 -5.12 14.33
N ASP A 92 -5.76 -5.26 14.53
CA ASP A 92 -6.51 -6.35 13.91
C ASP A 92 -6.71 -6.06 12.42
N LEU A 93 -5.82 -6.63 11.61
CA LEU A 93 -5.86 -6.57 10.14
C LEU A 93 -7.13 -7.21 9.54
N LYS A 94 -7.87 -7.99 10.33
CA LYS A 94 -9.13 -8.62 9.94
C LYS A 94 -10.36 -7.85 10.42
N ALA A 95 -10.17 -6.80 11.23
CA ALA A 95 -11.30 -5.98 11.64
C ALA A 95 -11.90 -5.29 10.40
N PRO A 96 -13.23 -5.35 10.22
CA PRO A 96 -13.89 -4.91 8.99
C PRO A 96 -13.81 -3.39 8.75
N GLN A 97 -13.37 -2.62 9.75
CA GLN A 97 -13.24 -1.15 9.66
C GLN A 97 -11.79 -0.70 9.48
N THR A 98 -10.81 -1.62 9.46
CA THR A 98 -9.40 -1.29 9.31
C THR A 98 -9.12 -0.88 7.86
N THR A 99 -8.75 0.38 7.65
CA THR A 99 -8.36 0.87 6.31
C THR A 99 -6.89 0.57 6.02
N VAL A 100 -6.53 0.54 4.74
CA VAL A 100 -5.14 0.36 4.31
C VAL A 100 -4.23 1.45 4.89
N GLY A 101 -4.71 2.70 4.93
CA GLY A 101 -3.95 3.82 5.48
C GLY A 101 -3.55 3.60 6.93
N MET A 102 -4.49 3.14 7.77
CA MET A 102 -4.23 2.82 9.18
C MET A 102 -3.19 1.72 9.33
N VAL A 103 -3.22 0.70 8.47
CA VAL A 103 -2.25 -0.41 8.51
C VAL A 103 -0.85 0.07 8.15
N ILE A 104 -0.74 0.85 7.07
CA ILE A 104 0.55 1.36 6.60
C ILE A 104 1.14 2.32 7.63
N ASP A 105 0.33 3.20 8.23
CA ASP A 105 0.79 4.14 9.25
C ASP A 105 1.23 3.40 10.53
N TRP A 106 0.52 2.34 10.92
CA TRP A 106 0.93 1.45 12.02
C TRP A 106 2.21 0.67 11.70
N MET A 107 2.40 0.21 10.45
CA MET A 107 3.65 -0.44 10.04
C MET A 107 4.82 0.55 10.06
N ALA A 108 4.59 1.78 9.61
CA ALA A 108 5.60 2.84 9.59
C ALA A 108 5.98 3.32 11.00
N SER A 109 5.08 3.24 11.99
CA SER A 109 5.37 3.59 13.38
C SER A 109 6.13 2.49 14.14
N GLN A 110 6.16 1.26 13.61
CA GLN A 110 6.95 0.17 14.17
C GLN A 110 8.40 0.22 13.66
N ASP A 111 9.21 1.04 14.30
CA ASP A 111 10.64 1.13 14.05
C ASP A 111 11.33 -0.25 14.15
N GLY A 112 11.85 -0.74 13.02
CA GLY A 112 12.96 -1.69 12.96
C GLY A 112 12.69 -3.20 13.20
N SER A 113 11.44 -3.66 13.39
CA SER A 113 11.17 -5.09 13.67
C SER A 113 10.31 -5.84 12.64
N SER A 114 9.65 -5.13 11.72
CA SER A 114 8.85 -5.77 10.67
C SER A 114 9.71 -6.05 9.44
N ALA A 115 9.77 -7.31 9.01
CA ALA A 115 10.44 -7.76 7.79
C ALA A 115 9.72 -7.31 6.50
N VAL A 116 8.96 -6.21 6.58
CA VAL A 116 8.09 -5.71 5.53
C VAL A 116 8.80 -4.52 4.90
N GLU A 117 9.10 -4.62 3.61
CA GLU A 117 9.65 -3.48 2.88
C GLU A 117 8.58 -2.40 2.74
N VAL A 118 8.87 -1.23 3.30
CA VAL A 118 8.03 -0.04 3.22
C VAL A 118 8.77 1.04 2.43
N GLY A 119 8.07 1.72 1.54
CA GLY A 119 8.60 2.87 0.82
C GLY A 119 7.54 3.94 0.61
N ASP A 120 7.97 5.17 0.37
CA ASP A 120 7.07 6.27 0.06
C ASP A 120 7.65 7.17 -1.05
N ILE A 121 6.75 7.92 -1.69
CA ILE A 121 7.12 8.98 -2.63
C ILE A 121 6.05 10.07 -2.64
N SER A 122 6.46 11.33 -2.82
CA SER A 122 5.51 12.42 -3.05
C SER A 122 4.92 12.35 -4.45
N THR A 123 3.64 12.70 -4.58
CA THR A 123 2.87 12.65 -5.84
C THR A 123 2.48 14.02 -6.37
N LYS A 124 2.83 15.11 -5.67
CA LYS A 124 2.45 16.49 -6.01
C LYS A 124 2.70 16.86 -7.48
N GLU A 125 3.91 16.63 -7.96
CA GLU A 125 4.29 16.95 -9.34
C GLU A 125 3.47 16.16 -10.37
N LEU A 126 3.11 14.91 -10.06
CA LEU A 126 2.32 14.06 -10.95
C LEU A 126 0.84 14.47 -10.95
N GLU A 127 0.31 14.86 -9.80
CA GLU A 127 -1.06 15.36 -9.66
C GLU A 127 -1.27 16.70 -10.37
N GLU A 128 -0.27 17.60 -10.32
CA GLU A 128 -0.29 18.85 -11.08
C GLU A 128 -0.31 18.62 -12.59
N GLN A 129 0.43 17.64 -13.08
CA GLN A 129 0.39 17.25 -14.50
C GLN A 129 -0.98 16.71 -14.89
N PHE A 130 -1.68 16.04 -13.98
CA PHE A 130 -3.01 15.47 -14.21
C PHE A 130 -4.11 16.54 -14.23
N SER A 131 -3.99 17.56 -13.38
CA SER A 131 -4.98 18.64 -13.27
C SER A 131 -4.93 19.63 -14.45
N ARG A 132 -3.91 19.52 -15.33
CA ARG A 132 -3.75 20.33 -16.54
C ARG A 132 -4.30 19.66 -17.81
N LEU A 133 -4.81 18.43 -17.70
CA LEU A 133 -5.46 17.67 -18.78
C LEU A 133 -6.98 17.87 -18.71
#